data_AF-A0A1V3QRQ2-F1
#
_entry.id   AF-A0A1V3QRQ2-F1
#
_cell.length_a   1.000
_cell.length_b   1.000
_cell.length_c   1.000
_cell.angle_alpha   90.00
_cell.angle_beta   90.00
_cell.angle_gamma   90.00
#
_symmetry.space_group_name_H-M   'P 1'
#
loop_
_entity.id
_entity.type
_entity.pdbx_description
1 polymer ?
#
loop_
_entity_poly.entity_id
_entity_poly.type
_entity_poly.pdbx_seq_one_letter_code
_entity_poly.pdbx_strand_id
1 'polypeptide(L)'
;MKNKIATIYEKAERFAEITKIAIITGNINRAKKCLALAERLFETGSNETKNAISSVYVFSVSSFMELRHCSISNLFPKSLKAEYIKQISTSGV
;
A
#
# COMPACT_ATOMS: atom_id res chain seq x y z
N MET A 1 11.19 -26.32 -9.70
CA MET A 1 10.99 -24.93 -9.22
C MET A 1 10.97 -24.98 -7.69
N LYS A 2 11.97 -24.40 -7.01
CA LYS A 2 12.03 -24.42 -5.54
C LYS A 2 10.92 -23.50 -4.99
N ASN A 3 10.01 -24.04 -4.20
CA ASN A 3 9.04 -23.27 -3.42
C ASN A 3 9.80 -22.42 -2.39
N LYS A 4 10.33 -21.26 -2.81
CA LYS A 4 10.79 -20.24 -1.86
C LYS A 4 9.54 -19.71 -1.16
N ILE A 5 9.50 -19.87 0.16
CA ILE A 5 8.49 -19.23 1.00
C ILE A 5 8.70 -17.72 0.83
N ALA A 6 7.74 -17.04 0.22
CA ALA A 6 7.82 -15.60 0.05
C ALA A 6 7.85 -14.91 1.41
N THR A 7 8.86 -14.07 1.61
CA THR A 7 9.02 -13.19 2.76
C THR A 7 7.84 -12.24 2.86
N ILE A 8 7.66 -11.64 4.04
CA ILE A 8 6.57 -10.69 4.25
C ILE A 8 6.72 -9.43 3.38
N TYR A 9 7.96 -9.03 3.08
CA TYR A 9 8.28 -7.92 2.19
C TYR A 9 7.92 -8.25 0.73
N GLU A 10 8.29 -9.42 0.22
CA GLU A 10 7.89 -9.87 -1.13
C GLU A 10 6.36 -9.97 -1.27
N LYS A 11 5.67 -10.38 -0.19
CA LYS A 11 4.20 -10.38 -0.15
C LYS A 11 3.63 -8.97 -0.18
N ALA A 12 4.23 -8.03 0.55
CA ALA A 12 3.83 -6.62 0.55
C ALA A 12 4.04 -5.96 -0.82
N GLU A 13 5.16 -6.24 -1.50
CA GLU A 13 5.42 -5.78 -2.88
C GLU A 13 4.34 -6.28 -3.83
N ARG A 14 4.09 -7.59 -3.82
CA ARG A 14 3.08 -8.19 -4.70
C ARG A 14 1.68 -7.66 -4.40
N PHE A 15 1.39 -7.36 -3.13
CA PHE A 15 0.13 -6.76 -2.73
C PHE A 15 0.00 -5.31 -3.24
N ALA A 16 1.09 -4.54 -3.24
CA ALA A 16 1.12 -3.21 -3.83
C ALA A 16 0.85 -3.28 -5.34
N GLU A 17 1.46 -4.22 -6.07
CA GLU A 17 1.20 -4.41 -7.50
C GLU A 17 -0.26 -4.71 -7.80
N ILE A 18 -0.89 -5.62 -7.04
CA ILE A 18 -2.32 -5.92 -7.20
C ILE A 18 -3.18 -4.67 -6.99
N THR A 19 -2.81 -3.83 -6.02
CA THR A 19 -3.53 -2.58 -5.73
C THR A 19 -3.36 -1.58 -6.87
N LYS A 20 -2.13 -1.40 -7.37
CA LYS A 20 -1.82 -0.51 -8.50
C LYS A 20 -2.56 -0.93 -9.77
N ILE A 21 -2.62 -2.22 -10.08
CA ILE A 21 -3.39 -2.74 -11.21
C ILE A 21 -4.89 -2.42 -11.05
N ALA A 22 -5.45 -2.61 -9.85
CA ALA A 22 -6.86 -2.28 -9.59
C ALA A 22 -7.14 -0.78 -9.77
N ILE A 23 -6.20 0.08 -9.40
CA ILE A 23 -6.29 1.54 -9.62
C ILE A 23 -6.24 1.88 -11.11
N ILE A 24 -5.24 1.38 -11.85
CA ILE A 24 -5.04 1.71 -13.28
C ILE A 24 -6.21 1.23 -14.13
N THR A 25 -6.76 0.06 -13.80
CA THR A 25 -7.89 -0.52 -14.54
C THR A 25 -9.23 0.13 -14.19
N GLY A 26 -9.26 1.15 -13.32
CA GLY A 26 -10.47 1.83 -12.88
C GLY A 26 -11.36 0.96 -11.97
N ASN A 27 -10.87 -0.17 -11.47
CA ASN A 27 -11.61 -1.05 -10.58
C ASN A 27 -11.55 -0.52 -9.13
N ILE A 28 -12.23 0.60 -8.90
CA ILE A 28 -12.19 1.34 -7.63
C ILE A 28 -12.69 0.50 -6.46
N ASN A 29 -13.69 -0.37 -6.68
CA ASN A 29 -14.19 -1.28 -5.63
C ASN A 29 -13.12 -2.27 -5.17
N ARG A 30 -12.33 -2.82 -6.11
CA ARG A 30 -11.22 -3.70 -5.78
C ARG A 30 -10.09 -2.92 -5.10
N ALA A 31 -9.76 -1.73 -5.59
CA ALA A 31 -8.75 -0.87 -4.97
C ALA A 31 -9.10 -0.56 -3.51
N LYS A 32 -10.35 -0.17 -3.22
CA LYS A 32 -10.84 0.06 -1.85
C LYS A 32 -10.68 -1.17 -0.95
N LYS A 33 -11.04 -2.35 -1.44
CA LYS A 33 -10.88 -3.61 -0.67
C LYS A 33 -9.41 -3.91 -0.38
N CYS A 34 -8.51 -3.69 -1.35
CA CYS A 34 -7.08 -3.85 -1.14
C CYS A 34 -6.56 -2.87 -0.09
N LEU A 35 -6.93 -1.59 -0.19
CA LEU A 35 -6.50 -0.57 0.78
C LEU A 35 -7.05 -0.85 2.20
N ALA A 36 -8.30 -1.28 2.32
CA ALA A 36 -8.88 -1.68 3.62
C ALA A 36 -8.20 -2.91 4.23
N LEU A 37 -7.82 -3.88 3.41
CA LEU A 37 -7.04 -5.03 3.86
C LEU A 37 -5.64 -4.62 4.31
N ALA A 38 -4.99 -3.70 3.58
CA ALA A 38 -3.70 -3.14 3.97
C ALA A 38 -3.79 -2.39 5.32
N GLU A 39 -4.84 -1.60 5.53
CA GLU A 39 -5.09 -0.94 6.82
C GLU A 39 -5.21 -1.95 7.95
N ARG A 40 -6.03 -2.99 7.77
CA ARG A 40 -6.18 -4.03 8.79
C ARG A 40 -4.83 -4.70 9.12
N LEU A 41 -4.02 -5.02 8.10
CA LEU A 41 -2.70 -5.62 8.30
C LEU A 41 -1.73 -4.66 9.02
N PHE A 42 -1.86 -3.35 8.77
CA PHE A 42 -1.07 -2.33 9.46
C PHE A 42 -1.51 -2.13 10.92
N GLU A 43 -2.80 -2.24 11.22
CA GLU A 43 -3.31 -2.08 12.58
C GLU A 43 -3.09 -3.32 13.45
N THR A 44 -3.39 -4.51 12.90
CA THR A 44 -3.46 -5.75 13.68
C THR A 44 -2.29 -6.71 13.43
N GLY A 45 -1.44 -6.42 12.44
CA GLY A 45 -0.31 -7.29 12.09
C GLY A 45 0.80 -7.30 13.15
N SER A 46 1.74 -8.25 13.01
CA SER A 46 2.99 -8.24 13.77
C SER A 46 3.83 -7.00 13.44
N ASN A 47 4.79 -6.63 14.29
CA ASN A 47 5.70 -5.50 14.00
C ASN A 47 6.35 -5.62 12.61
N GLU A 48 6.74 -6.83 12.22
CA GLU A 48 7.29 -7.10 10.89
C GLU A 48 6.26 -6.86 9.77
N THR A 49 5.00 -7.25 9.98
CA THR A 49 3.90 -6.98 9.05
C THR A 49 3.64 -5.50 8.92
N LYS A 50 3.57 -4.78 10.05
CA LYS A 50 3.34 -3.33 10.07
C LYS A 50 4.44 -2.59 9.33
N ASN A 51 5.70 -2.98 9.59
CA ASN A 51 6.86 -2.42 8.90
C ASN A 51 6.79 -2.70 7.40
N ALA A 52 6.52 -3.94 6.98
CA ALA A 52 6.40 -4.26 5.56
C ALA A 52 5.25 -3.50 4.87
N ILE A 53 4.11 -3.32 5.55
CA ILE A 53 3.01 -2.52 4.99
C ILE A 53 3.40 -1.04 4.89
N SER A 54 3.97 -0.43 5.92
CA SER A 54 4.40 0.98 5.86
C SER A 54 5.53 1.19 4.84
N SER A 55 6.64 0.47 4.94
CA SER A 55 7.85 0.77 4.16
C SER A 55 7.79 0.30 2.72
N VAL A 56 7.04 -0.78 2.42
CA VAL A 56 6.97 -1.34 1.07
C VAL A 56 5.63 -1.02 0.42
N TYR A 57 4.52 -1.41 1.05
CA TYR A 57 3.21 -1.28 0.42
C TYR A 57 2.79 0.18 0.28
N VAL A 58 2.78 0.94 1.38
CA VAL A 58 2.34 2.34 1.38
C VAL A 58 3.26 3.16 0.48
N PHE A 59 4.59 3.01 0.62
CA PHE A 59 5.55 3.69 -0.25
C PHE A 59 5.29 3.42 -1.73
N SER A 60 5.20 2.15 -2.14
CA SER A 60 5.01 1.75 -3.55
C SER A 60 3.71 2.27 -4.15
N VAL A 61 2.60 2.19 -3.41
CA VAL A 61 1.30 2.68 -3.89
C VAL A 61 1.28 4.21 -3.96
N SER A 62 1.91 4.87 -2.99
CA SER A 62 1.98 6.33 -2.90
C SER A 62 2.79 6.94 -4.03
N SER A 63 4.01 6.45 -4.26
CA SER A 63 4.85 6.90 -5.38
C SER A 63 4.17 6.67 -6.73
N PHE A 64 3.46 5.55 -6.87
CA PHE A 64 2.69 5.28 -8.08
C PHE A 64 1.57 6.31 -8.32
N MET A 65 0.88 6.74 -7.27
CA MET A 65 -0.22 7.71 -7.37
C MET A 65 0.29 9.12 -7.70
N GLU A 66 1.41 9.52 -7.12
CA GLU A 66 2.09 10.79 -7.43
C GLU A 66 2.50 10.85 -8.90
N LEU A 67 3.16 9.80 -9.41
CA LEU A 67 3.58 9.71 -10.81
C LEU A 67 2.41 9.73 -11.81
N ARG A 68 1.22 9.27 -11.39
CA ARG A 68 0.02 9.24 -12.23
C ARG A 68 -0.90 10.45 -12.06
N HIS A 69 -0.52 11.42 -11.22
CA HIS A 69 -1.38 12.54 -10.80
C HIS A 69 -2.78 12.09 -10.37
N CYS A 70 -2.88 10.88 -9.80
CA CYS A 70 -4.14 10.28 -9.39
C CYS A 70 -4.42 10.65 -7.93
N SER A 71 -5.26 11.68 -7.72
CA SER A 71 -5.68 12.07 -6.37
C SER A 71 -6.78 11.14 -5.83
N ILE A 72 -6.37 9.92 -5.51
CA ILE A 72 -7.16 8.93 -4.78
C ILE A 72 -6.74 8.86 -3.31
N SER A 73 -6.17 9.93 -2.77
CA SER A 73 -5.93 10.11 -1.32
C SER A 73 -7.21 9.96 -0.48
N ASN A 74 -8.38 10.11 -1.11
CA ASN A 74 -9.69 9.85 -0.53
C ASN A 74 -10.07 8.36 -0.48
N LEU A 75 -9.34 7.49 -1.19
CA LEU A 75 -9.51 6.03 -1.10
C LEU A 75 -8.73 5.42 0.06
N PHE A 76 -7.72 6.11 0.58
CA PHE A 76 -6.94 5.61 1.71
C PHE A 76 -7.79 5.63 2.98
N PRO A 77 -7.91 4.47 3.65
CA PRO A 77 -8.50 4.39 4.98
C PRO A 77 -7.69 5.20 6.00
N LYS A 78 -8.28 5.56 7.15
CA LYS A 78 -7.76 6.58 8.07
C LYS A 78 -6.31 6.34 8.50
N SER A 79 -6.00 5.15 8.99
CA SER A 79 -4.68 4.84 9.57
C SER A 79 -3.63 4.75 8.46
N LEU A 80 -4.00 4.16 7.33
CA LEU A 80 -3.13 4.07 6.15
C LEU A 80 -2.88 5.45 5.52
N LYS A 81 -3.88 6.34 5.54
CA LYS A 81 -3.78 7.72 5.07
C LYS A 81 -2.83 8.54 5.92
N ALA A 82 -2.83 8.34 7.25
CA ALA A 82 -1.90 9.03 8.14
C ALA A 82 -0.45 8.64 7.82
N GLU A 83 -0.18 7.36 7.58
CA GLU A 83 1.15 6.90 7.20
C GLU A 83 1.56 7.40 5.81
N TYR A 84 0.63 7.41 4.85
CA TYR A 84 0.84 8.06 3.55
C TYR A 84 1.22 9.53 3.70
N ILE A 85 0.43 10.31 4.46
CA ILE A 85 0.68 11.74 4.71
C ILE A 85 2.05 11.94 5.37
N LYS A 86 2.40 11.10 6.33
CA LYS A 86 3.71 11.14 6.99
C LYS A 86 4.83 10.93 5.98
N GLN A 87 4.73 9.93 5.10
CA GLN A 87 5.75 9.64 4.08
C GLN A 87 5.90 10.80 3.09
N ILE A 88 4.81 11.34 2.55
CA ILE A 88 4.89 12.47 1.60
C ILE A 88 5.38 13.76 2.26
N SER A 89 5.01 14.01 3.52
CA SER A 89 5.47 15.19 4.27
C SER A 89 6.95 15.10 4.63
N THR A 90 7.49 13.89 4.74
CA THR A 90 8.92 13.65 5.00
C THR A 90 9.74 13.72 3.70
N SER A 91 9.18 13.30 2.56
CA SER A 91 9.83 13.39 1.25
C SER A 91 9.75 14.79 0.61
N GLY A 92 9.03 15.72 1.25
CA GLY A 92 8.77 17.05 0.76
C GLY A 92 9.48 18.17 1.51
N VAL A 93 10.78 18.05 1.85
CA VAL A 93 11.77 19.13 2.01
C VAL A 93 13.18 18.57 1.78
#